data_AF-A0A3C0G207-F1
#
_entry.id   AF-A0A3C0G207-F1
#
_cell.length_a   1.000
_cell.length_b   1.000
_cell.length_c   1.000
_cell.angle_alpha   90.00
_cell.angle_beta   90.00
_cell.angle_gamma   90.00
#
_symmetry.space_group_name_H-M   'P 1'
#
loop_
_entity.id
_entity.type
_entity.pdbx_description
1 polymer ?
#
loop_
_entity_poly.entity_id
_entity_poly.type
_entity_poly.pdbx_seq_one_letter_code
_entity_poly.pdbx_strand_id
1 'polypeptide(L)'
;NGLKKYLKPDKKLGIINFDAHFDLRANTDGNNSGTPFYQIAIEQEAKNESIKYMALGIRKDANTRVLFDFAESRNVNYLLQEHFNINYLEHVQLRLIQFMEDVDYIYTTIDLDGFSSSYAPGVSAASPMGFSP
;
A
#
# COMPACT_ATOMS: atom_id res chain seq x y z
N ASN A 1 14.55 10.36 -6.01
CA ASN A 1 14.50 9.64 -7.31
C ASN A 1 13.06 9.56 -7.81
N GLY A 2 12.83 9.13 -9.06
CA GLY A 2 11.48 8.96 -9.62
C GLY A 2 10.61 10.22 -9.60
N LEU A 3 9.32 10.06 -9.28
CA LEU A 3 8.33 11.15 -9.18
C LEU A 3 8.78 12.29 -8.27
N LYS A 4 9.54 11.99 -7.19
CA LYS A 4 10.07 13.01 -6.27
C LYS A 4 10.90 14.10 -6.95
N LYS A 5 11.51 13.81 -8.11
CA LYS A 5 12.28 14.80 -8.90
C LYS A 5 11.41 15.91 -9.50
N TYR A 6 10.11 15.66 -9.65
CA TYR A 6 9.16 16.59 -10.28
C TYR A 6 8.20 17.24 -9.28
N LEU A 7 8.35 16.94 -7.99
CA LEU A 7 7.57 17.58 -6.93
C LEU A 7 8.19 18.93 -6.58
N LYS A 8 7.34 19.90 -6.23
CA LYS A 8 7.83 21.15 -5.65
C LYS A 8 8.55 20.87 -4.32
N PRO A 9 9.57 21.67 -3.94
CA PRO A 9 10.18 21.58 -2.62
C PRO A 9 9.14 21.60 -1.51
N ASP A 10 9.43 20.87 -0.42
CA ASP A 10 8.59 20.78 0.79
C ASP A 10 7.19 20.18 0.60
N LYS A 11 6.88 19.64 -0.60
CA LYS A 11 5.61 18.95 -0.86
C LYS A 11 5.69 17.46 -0.58
N LYS A 12 4.65 16.95 0.07
CA LYS A 12 4.54 15.56 0.50
C LYS A 12 3.82 14.71 -0.55
N LEU A 13 4.39 13.56 -0.88
CA LEU A 13 3.78 12.56 -1.75
C LEU A 13 3.17 11.45 -0.89
N GLY A 14 1.87 11.23 -1.03
CA GLY A 14 1.17 10.05 -0.52
C GLY A 14 1.09 8.97 -1.60
N ILE A 15 1.24 7.72 -1.18
CA ILE A 15 1.10 6.55 -2.04
C ILE A 15 -0.15 5.79 -1.63
N ILE A 16 -1.07 5.57 -2.56
CA ILE A 16 -2.25 4.72 -2.37
C ILE A 16 -2.06 3.47 -3.24
N ASN A 17 -1.93 2.31 -2.59
CA ASN A 17 -1.78 1.01 -3.26
C ASN A 17 -3.04 0.16 -3.08
N PHE A 18 -3.60 -0.31 -4.18
CA PHE A 18 -4.70 -1.27 -4.19
C PHE A 18 -4.11 -2.65 -4.43
N ASP A 19 -4.08 -3.49 -3.40
CA ASP A 19 -3.23 -4.68 -3.37
C ASP A 19 -3.67 -5.68 -2.29
N ALA A 20 -3.48 -6.97 -2.54
CA ALA A 20 -3.61 -8.00 -1.51
C ALA A 20 -2.40 -8.02 -0.56
N HIS A 21 -1.25 -7.56 -1.02
CA HIS A 21 0.05 -7.60 -0.36
C HIS A 21 0.48 -6.21 0.10
N PHE A 22 1.26 -6.16 1.19
CA PHE A 22 1.83 -4.90 1.65
C PHE A 22 2.98 -4.41 0.76
N ASP A 23 3.72 -5.33 0.14
CA ASP A 23 4.96 -5.08 -0.57
C ASP A 23 6.03 -4.33 0.27
N LEU A 24 6.09 -4.72 1.54
CA LEU A 24 7.01 -4.25 2.57
C LEU A 24 8.10 -5.29 2.93
N ARG A 25 8.41 -6.25 2.05
CA ARG A 25 9.48 -7.23 2.31
C ARG A 25 10.83 -6.52 2.39
N ALA A 26 11.63 -6.89 3.39
CA ALA A 26 13.02 -6.43 3.49
C ALA A 26 13.81 -6.88 2.26
N ASN A 27 14.69 -6.01 1.75
CA ASN A 27 15.49 -6.27 0.55
C ASN A 27 16.87 -6.85 0.87
N THR A 28 17.00 -7.61 1.96
CA THR A 28 18.27 -8.25 2.39
C THR A 28 18.82 -9.20 1.32
N ASP A 29 17.94 -9.88 0.59
CA ASP A 29 18.27 -10.82 -0.49
C ASP A 29 18.16 -10.17 -1.88
N GLY A 30 18.20 -8.83 -1.94
CA GLY A 30 18.04 -8.04 -3.14
C GLY A 30 16.62 -7.51 -3.36
N ASN A 31 16.46 -6.71 -4.40
CA ASN A 31 15.20 -6.07 -4.74
C ASN A 31 14.33 -7.00 -5.58
N ASN A 32 13.04 -7.10 -5.25
CA ASN A 32 12.05 -7.87 -5.99
C ASN A 32 10.68 -7.17 -5.96
N SER A 33 9.65 -7.80 -6.52
CA SER A 33 8.31 -7.20 -6.62
C SER A 33 7.71 -6.79 -5.29
N GLY A 34 8.04 -7.47 -4.17
CA GLY A 34 7.48 -7.12 -2.87
C GLY A 34 8.39 -6.34 -1.93
N THR A 35 9.49 -5.78 -2.43
CA THR A 35 10.36 -4.84 -1.70
C THR A 35 10.18 -3.33 -2.01
N PRO A 36 9.36 -2.84 -2.98
CA PRO A 36 9.33 -1.42 -3.32
C PRO A 36 9.01 -0.49 -2.15
N PHE A 37 7.95 -0.77 -1.38
CA PHE A 37 7.53 0.14 -0.31
C PHE A 37 8.41 0.03 0.94
N TYR A 38 9.06 -1.11 1.14
CA TYR A 38 10.14 -1.23 2.13
C TYR A 38 11.27 -0.25 1.83
N GLN A 39 11.75 -0.22 0.58
CA GLN A 39 12.82 0.69 0.16
C GLN A 39 12.43 2.16 0.39
N ILE A 40 11.19 2.52 0.03
CA ILE A 40 10.66 3.87 0.27
C ILE A 40 10.60 4.18 1.78
N ALA A 41 10.17 3.21 2.60
CA ALA A 41 10.09 3.39 4.04
C ALA A 41 11.48 3.66 4.65
N ILE A 42 12.47 2.86 4.31
CA ILE A 42 13.85 3.03 4.79
C ILE A 42 14.46 4.34 4.29
N GLU A 43 14.21 4.73 3.03
CA GLU A 43 14.68 6.00 2.50
C GLU A 43 14.09 7.22 3.24
N GLN A 44 12.85 7.15 3.71
CA GLN A 44 12.22 8.22 4.47
C GLN A 44 12.66 8.22 5.94
N GLU A 45 12.80 7.04 6.53
CA GLU A 45 13.34 6.87 7.89
C GLU A 45 14.75 7.46 8.02
N ALA A 46 15.61 7.25 7.01
CA ALA A 46 16.95 7.86 6.95
C ALA A 46 16.93 9.40 6.92
N LYS A 47 15.79 10.02 6.60
CA LYS A 47 15.56 11.48 6.63
C LYS A 47 14.79 11.93 7.88
N ASN A 48 14.55 11.04 8.83
CA ASN A 48 13.64 11.24 9.98
C ASN A 48 12.20 11.59 9.56
N GLU A 49 11.76 11.08 8.41
CA GLU A 49 10.40 11.25 7.89
C GLU A 49 9.63 9.92 7.96
N SER A 50 8.34 9.97 8.26
CA SER A 50 7.48 8.80 8.16
C SER A 50 7.08 8.53 6.71
N ILE A 51 6.92 7.25 6.36
CA ILE A 51 6.33 6.87 5.08
C ILE A 51 4.86 7.32 5.00
N LYS A 52 4.47 7.94 3.89
CA LYS A 52 3.08 8.28 3.59
C LYS A 52 2.50 7.26 2.61
N TYR A 53 2.18 6.08 3.13
CA TYR A 53 1.70 4.93 2.37
C TYR A 53 0.37 4.42 2.93
N MET A 54 -0.59 4.19 2.05
CA MET A 54 -1.87 3.58 2.34
C MET A 54 -2.09 2.36 1.45
N ALA A 55 -2.20 1.17 2.06
CA ALA A 55 -2.48 -0.08 1.34
C ALA A 55 -3.95 -0.50 1.54
N LEU A 56 -4.66 -0.75 0.45
CA LEU A 56 -6.10 -1.03 0.43
C LEU A 56 -6.34 -2.43 -0.11
N GLY A 57 -7.12 -3.23 0.62
CA GLY A 57 -7.44 -4.59 0.22
C GLY A 57 -6.49 -5.66 0.79
N ILE A 58 -5.73 -5.32 1.83
CA ILE A 58 -4.73 -6.21 2.43
C ILE A 58 -5.37 -7.50 2.92
N ARG A 59 -4.82 -8.63 2.48
CA ARG A 59 -5.24 -9.96 2.89
C ARG A 59 -4.37 -10.50 4.00
N LYS A 60 -4.97 -10.86 5.14
CA LYS A 60 -4.26 -11.45 6.28
C LYS A 60 -3.53 -12.74 5.91
N ASP A 61 -4.11 -13.56 5.03
CA ASP A 61 -3.55 -14.83 4.57
C ASP A 61 -2.43 -14.68 3.52
N ALA A 62 -2.34 -13.51 2.87
CA ALA A 62 -1.31 -13.20 1.88
C ALA A 62 -0.06 -12.53 2.49
N ASN A 63 -0.12 -12.13 3.77
CA ASN A 63 0.94 -11.36 4.43
C ASN A 63 1.41 -12.03 5.72
N THR A 64 2.72 -12.09 5.93
CA THR A 64 3.29 -12.64 7.16
C THR A 64 3.13 -11.65 8.31
N ARG A 65 3.16 -12.15 9.55
CA ARG A 65 3.13 -11.31 10.77
C ARG A 65 4.22 -10.23 10.77
N VAL A 66 5.42 -10.56 10.28
CA VAL A 66 6.54 -9.61 10.20
C VAL A 66 6.19 -8.39 9.33
N LEU A 67 5.38 -8.56 8.28
CA LEU A 67 4.95 -7.44 7.44
C LEU A 67 3.94 -6.54 8.17
N PHE A 68 3.02 -7.12 8.95
CA PHE A 68 2.11 -6.35 9.81
C PHE A 68 2.87 -5.60 10.88
N ASP A 69 3.79 -6.26 11.59
CA ASP A 69 4.62 -5.64 12.62
C ASP A 69 5.46 -4.48 12.02
N PHE A 70 6.01 -4.67 10.81
CA PHE A 70 6.74 -3.62 10.10
C PHE A 70 5.82 -2.44 9.72
N ALA A 71 4.64 -2.72 9.17
CA ALA A 71 3.65 -1.70 8.82
C ALA A 71 3.23 -0.87 10.05
N GLU A 72 2.92 -1.53 11.16
CA GLU A 72 2.53 -0.90 12.43
C GLU A 72 3.67 -0.05 13.02
N SER A 73 4.90 -0.58 13.06
CA SER A 73 6.06 0.15 13.58
C SER A 73 6.36 1.47 12.87
N ARG A 74 5.85 1.63 11.64
CA ARG A 74 6.06 2.80 10.78
C ARG A 74 4.78 3.59 10.53
N ASN A 75 3.70 3.26 11.24
CA ASN A 75 2.38 3.88 11.08
C ASN A 75 1.88 3.87 9.62
N VAL A 76 2.15 2.78 8.90
CA VAL A 76 1.58 2.56 7.56
C VAL A 76 0.06 2.49 7.69
N ASN A 77 -0.64 3.25 6.86
CA ASN A 77 -2.09 3.18 6.80
C ASN A 77 -2.48 1.93 5.99
N TYR A 78 -3.41 1.13 6.50
CA TYR A 78 -3.96 0.06 5.69
C TYR A 78 -5.42 -0.23 6.00
N LEU A 79 -6.09 -0.82 5.01
CA LEU A 79 -7.42 -1.40 5.12
C LEU A 79 -7.38 -2.85 4.67
N LEU A 80 -7.85 -3.72 5.56
CA LEU A 80 -8.00 -5.14 5.27
C LEU A 80 -9.10 -5.35 4.23
N GLN A 81 -8.96 -6.40 3.42
CA GLN A 81 -9.94 -6.79 2.40
C GLN A 81 -11.37 -6.90 2.97
N GLU A 82 -11.52 -7.41 4.19
CA GLU A 82 -12.83 -7.56 4.87
C GLU A 82 -13.56 -6.22 5.10
N HIS A 83 -12.83 -5.11 5.16
CA HIS A 83 -13.34 -3.74 5.31
C HIS A 83 -13.23 -2.91 4.03
N PHE A 84 -12.76 -3.49 2.93
CA PHE A 84 -12.58 -2.83 1.63
C PHE A 84 -13.62 -3.35 0.62
N ASN A 85 -14.89 -3.01 0.88
CA ASN A 85 -16.01 -3.35 0.02
C ASN A 85 -17.15 -2.33 0.17
N ILE A 86 -18.18 -2.44 -0.67
CA ILE A 86 -19.27 -1.46 -0.78
C ILE A 86 -20.05 -1.26 0.54
N ASN A 87 -20.14 -2.28 1.39
CA ASN A 87 -20.83 -2.17 2.69
C ASN A 87 -20.08 -1.26 3.67
N TYR A 88 -18.78 -1.04 3.44
CA TYR A 88 -17.91 -0.16 4.21
C TYR A 88 -17.53 1.11 3.44
N LEU A 89 -18.28 1.48 2.39
CA LEU A 89 -17.90 2.59 1.50
C LEU A 89 -17.63 3.89 2.26
N GLU A 90 -18.49 4.27 3.20
CA GLU A 90 -18.30 5.48 4.02
C GLU A 90 -17.02 5.40 4.84
N HIS A 91 -16.71 4.24 5.43
CA HIS A 91 -15.47 4.03 6.18
C HIS A 91 -14.23 4.15 5.27
N VAL A 92 -14.26 3.52 4.09
CA VAL A 92 -13.18 3.59 3.10
C VAL A 92 -12.96 5.04 2.66
N GLN A 93 -14.04 5.77 2.35
CA GLN A 93 -13.98 7.18 1.96
C GLN A 93 -13.39 8.05 3.06
N LEU A 94 -13.83 7.88 4.31
CA LEU A 94 -13.29 8.63 5.45
C LEU A 94 -11.79 8.38 5.64
N ARG A 95 -11.35 7.12 5.56
CA ARG A 95 -9.93 6.76 5.69
C ARG A 95 -9.08 7.34 4.55
N LEU A 96 -9.61 7.33 3.33
CA LEU A 96 -8.97 7.98 2.18
C LEU A 96 -8.86 9.50 2.35
N ILE A 97 -9.93 10.17 2.77
CA ILE A 97 -9.94 11.62 3.00
C ILE A 97 -8.90 11.99 4.07
N GLN A 98 -8.91 11.29 5.21
CA GLN A 98 -7.94 11.50 6.29
C GLN A 98 -6.49 11.31 5.83
N PHE A 99 -6.23 10.30 4.99
CA PHE A 99 -4.89 10.10 4.43
C PHE A 99 -4.49 11.22 3.46
N MET A 100 -5.43 11.69 2.63
CA MET A 100 -5.19 12.73 1.63
C MET A 100 -5.03 14.13 2.24
N GLU A 101 -5.59 14.41 3.41
CA GLU A 101 -5.37 15.67 4.15
C GLU A 101 -3.90 15.90 4.53
N ASP A 102 -3.12 14.81 4.61
CA ASP A 102 -1.76 14.78 5.14
C ASP A 102 -0.67 14.94 4.06
N VAL A 103 -1.08 15.02 2.79
CA VAL A 103 -0.19 14.98 1.61
C VAL A 103 -0.63 15.97 0.53
N ASP A 104 0.31 16.40 -0.31
CA ASP A 104 0.04 17.39 -1.37
C ASP A 104 -0.14 16.75 -2.74
N TYR A 105 0.45 15.58 -2.96
CA TYR A 105 0.37 14.80 -4.19
C TYR A 105 0.01 13.36 -3.87
N ILE A 106 -0.72 12.72 -4.78
CA ILE A 106 -1.05 11.30 -4.69
C ILE A 106 -0.41 10.55 -5.86
N TYR A 107 0.30 9.48 -5.53
CA TYR A 107 0.67 8.42 -6.46
C TYR A 107 -0.22 7.21 -6.19
N THR A 108 -1.09 6.90 -7.14
CA THR A 108 -1.93 5.70 -7.10
C THR A 108 -1.26 4.59 -7.86
N THR A 109 -1.18 3.43 -7.23
CA THR A 109 -0.68 2.18 -7.81
C THR A 109 -1.70 1.07 -7.55
N ILE A 110 -1.85 0.17 -8.52
CA ILE A 110 -2.86 -0.88 -8.51
C ILE A 110 -2.15 -2.17 -8.85
N ASP A 111 -2.06 -3.09 -7.90
CA ASP A 111 -1.72 -4.48 -8.16
C ASP A 111 -3.00 -5.26 -8.51
N LEU A 112 -2.95 -5.95 -9.64
CA LEU A 112 -4.09 -6.72 -10.13
C LEU A 112 -4.38 -7.95 -9.26
N ASP A 113 -3.41 -8.44 -8.48
CA ASP A 113 -3.62 -9.56 -7.56
C ASP A 113 -4.40 -9.19 -6.28
N GLY A 114 -4.66 -7.89 -6.08
CA GLY A 114 -5.64 -7.41 -5.12
C GLY A 114 -7.09 -7.76 -5.49
N PHE A 115 -7.39 -7.90 -6.79
CA PHE A 115 -8.73 -8.26 -7.25
C PHE A 115 -8.99 -9.76 -7.13
N SER A 116 -10.26 -10.14 -6.97
CA SER A 116 -10.64 -11.55 -7.02
C SER A 116 -10.24 -12.17 -8.36
N SER A 117 -9.79 -13.42 -8.35
CA SER A 117 -9.40 -14.17 -9.55
C SER A 117 -10.54 -14.39 -10.53
N SER A 118 -11.79 -14.16 -10.11
CA SER A 118 -12.95 -14.09 -11.01
C SER A 118 -12.87 -12.91 -11.99
N TYR A 119 -12.17 -11.84 -11.62
CA TYR A 119 -11.98 -10.63 -12.42
C TYR A 119 -10.56 -10.51 -12.99
N ALA A 120 -9.55 -10.89 -12.21
CA ALA A 120 -8.14 -10.79 -12.59
C ALA A 120 -7.40 -12.14 -12.46
N PRO A 121 -7.71 -13.15 -13.30
CA PRO A 121 -7.05 -14.47 -13.21
C PRO A 121 -5.60 -14.47 -13.72
N GLY A 122 -5.22 -13.50 -14.56
CA GLY A 122 -3.93 -13.44 -15.25
C GLY A 122 -2.79 -12.81 -14.43
N VAL A 123 -2.66 -13.18 -13.15
CA VAL A 123 -1.68 -12.61 -12.21
C VAL A 123 -0.87 -13.69 -11.51
N SER A 124 0.30 -13.34 -10.96
CA SER A 124 1.19 -14.32 -10.32
C SER A 124 0.64 -14.93 -9.02
N ALA A 125 -0.22 -14.21 -8.30
CA ALA A 125 -0.78 -14.63 -7.01
C ALA A 125 -2.32 -14.60 -7.00
N ALA A 126 -2.95 -15.18 -8.02
CA ALA A 126 -4.41 -15.16 -8.18
C ALA A 126 -5.13 -15.81 -6.98
N SER A 127 -6.18 -15.16 -6.47
CA SER A 127 -6.98 -15.68 -5.36
C SER A 127 -8.45 -15.29 -5.48
N PRO A 128 -9.40 -16.17 -5.11
CA PRO A 128 -10.82 -15.81 -5.09
C PRO A 128 -11.15 -14.75 -4.03
N MET A 129 -10.29 -14.54 -3.03
CA MET A 129 -10.55 -13.70 -1.86
C MET A 129 -10.19 -12.21 -2.04
N GLY A 130 -9.95 -11.75 -3.26
CA GLY A 130 -9.68 -10.34 -3.55
C GLY A 130 -10.92 -9.44 -3.55
N PHE A 131 -10.73 -8.16 -3.83
CA PHE A 131 -11.83 -7.19 -3.98
C PHE A 131 -12.45 -7.22 -5.39
N SER A 132 -13.67 -6.70 -5.50
CA SER A 132 -14.38 -6.53 -6.78
C SER A 132 -14.12 -5.14 -7.37
N PRO A 133 -14.12 -5.00 -8.71
CA PRO A 133 -14.04 -3.70 -9.38
C PRO A 133 -15.30 -2.85 -9.19
#